data_AF-A0A0G3BKD9-F1
#
_entry.id   AF-A0A0G3BKD9-F1
#
_cell.length_a   1.000
_cell.length_b   1.000
_cell.length_c   1.000
_cell.angle_alpha   90.00
_cell.angle_beta   90.00
_cell.angle_gamma   90.00
#
_symmetry.space_group_name_H-M   'P 1'
#
loop_
_entity.id
_entity.type
_entity.pdbx_description
1 polymer ?
#
loop_
_entity_poly.entity_id
_entity_poly.type
_entity_poly.pdbx_seq_one_letter_code
_entity_poly.pdbx_strand_id
1 'polypeptide(L)'
;MSTAAPVLAVTRLLQAIEAKAAELASHLHPAWLALASQQLGPLASALTGDKPSPTLSRLIGEVYGIRWPALPTLAHRVHRLVVLGRADVVRVLSTAALHARRDSMRRCIGRDLRRLLVERVGEVAYRELLARPGQGGLDAQPLEAAELHEDRLSTAGYRLLCEQGAWHSRQALAIARLSLAPAALDGEHVTPLPSGRPDLDSFFDHLPHYFPEHAWLFGSDMDRALSA
;
A
#
# COMPACT_ATOMS: atom_id res chain seq x y z
N MET A 1 -14.44 -19.84 25.63
CA MET A 1 -13.62 -18.86 24.90
C MET A 1 -14.49 -18.26 23.81
N SER A 2 -14.65 -16.93 23.80
CA SER A 2 -15.76 -16.25 23.10
C SER A 2 -15.62 -16.30 21.57
N THR A 3 -16.57 -16.97 20.91
CA THR A 3 -16.70 -17.07 19.44
C THR A 3 -17.09 -15.73 18.78
N ALA A 4 -17.42 -14.70 19.55
CA ALA A 4 -17.88 -13.42 19.03
C ALA A 4 -16.77 -12.54 18.44
N ALA A 5 -15.53 -12.63 18.94
CA ALA A 5 -14.44 -11.76 18.51
C ALA A 5 -13.98 -12.01 17.05
N PRO A 6 -13.79 -13.26 16.59
CA PRO A 6 -13.48 -13.55 15.18
C PRO A 6 -14.57 -13.05 14.22
N VAL A 7 -15.84 -13.26 14.57
CA VAL A 7 -16.98 -12.84 13.75
C VAL A 7 -16.99 -11.32 13.57
N LEU A 8 -16.83 -10.56 14.66
CA LEU A 8 -16.78 -9.09 14.59
C LEU A 8 -15.62 -8.57 13.72
N ALA A 9 -14.45 -9.22 13.78
CA ALA A 9 -13.31 -8.86 12.95
C ALA A 9 -13.60 -9.07 11.45
N VAL A 10 -14.16 -10.23 11.08
CA VAL A 10 -14.56 -10.50 9.70
C VAL A 10 -15.67 -9.56 9.23
N THR A 11 -16.67 -9.28 10.07
CA THR A 11 -17.72 -8.30 9.73
C THR A 11 -17.13 -6.92 9.45
N ARG A 12 -16.21 -6.43 10.29
CA ARG A 12 -15.53 -5.16 10.08
C ARG A 12 -14.71 -5.15 8.78
N LEU A 13 -14.04 -6.25 8.47
CA LEU A 13 -13.28 -6.41 7.22
C LEU A 13 -14.19 -6.32 6.00
N LEU A 14 -15.32 -7.03 6.00
CA LEU A 14 -16.29 -7.01 4.90
C LEU A 14 -16.89 -5.62 4.71
N GLN A 15 -17.27 -4.94 5.80
CA GLN A 15 -17.77 -3.55 5.75
C GLN A 15 -16.72 -2.59 5.16
N ALA A 16 -15.44 -2.76 5.50
CA ALA A 16 -14.37 -1.94 4.94
C ALA A 16 -14.16 -2.21 3.43
N ILE A 17 -14.30 -3.45 2.99
CA ILE A 17 -14.27 -3.81 1.55
C ILE A 17 -15.45 -3.19 0.80
N GLU A 18 -16.66 -3.29 1.35
CA GLU A 18 -17.86 -2.70 0.77
C GLU A 18 -17.75 -1.17 0.67
N ALA A 19 -17.30 -0.51 1.74
CA ALA A 19 -17.07 0.93 1.75
C ALA A 19 -16.05 1.33 0.69
N LYS A 20 -14.90 0.63 0.62
CA LYS A 20 -13.88 0.90 -0.39
C LYS A 20 -14.40 0.65 -1.81
N ALA A 21 -15.25 -0.34 -2.03
CA ALA A 21 -15.87 -0.59 -3.32
C ALA A 21 -16.84 0.53 -3.73
N ALA A 22 -17.64 1.03 -2.81
CA ALA A 22 -18.54 2.15 -3.05
C ALA A 22 -17.77 3.45 -3.35
N GLU A 23 -16.59 3.62 -2.76
CA GLU A 23 -15.73 4.80 -2.90
C GLU A 23 -14.50 4.56 -3.77
N LEU A 24 -14.53 3.52 -4.63
CA LEU A 24 -13.36 3.09 -5.40
C LEU A 24 -12.67 4.27 -6.11
N ALA A 25 -13.45 5.16 -6.73
CA ALA A 25 -12.93 6.33 -7.43
C ALA A 25 -12.00 7.20 -6.54
N SER A 26 -12.33 7.40 -5.26
CA SER A 26 -11.51 8.17 -4.31
C SER A 26 -10.17 7.52 -3.98
N HIS A 27 -10.03 6.22 -4.24
CA HIS A 27 -8.87 5.43 -3.86
C HIS A 27 -7.93 5.11 -5.04
N LEU A 28 -8.25 5.60 -6.22
CA LEU A 28 -7.41 5.49 -7.41
C LEU A 28 -6.40 6.65 -7.45
N HIS A 29 -5.26 6.41 -8.10
CA HIS A 29 -4.39 7.49 -8.51
C HIS A 29 -5.13 8.41 -9.50
N PRO A 30 -5.00 9.75 -9.42
CA PRO A 30 -5.69 10.69 -10.31
C PRO A 30 -5.47 10.40 -11.80
N ALA A 31 -4.28 9.92 -12.17
CA ALA A 31 -3.99 9.53 -13.55
C ALA A 31 -4.83 8.33 -14.03
N TRP A 32 -5.12 7.34 -13.17
CA TRP A 32 -6.07 6.27 -13.53
C TRP A 32 -7.47 6.84 -13.70
N LEU A 33 -7.93 7.71 -12.79
CA LEU A 33 -9.23 8.37 -12.96
C LEU A 33 -9.34 9.14 -14.28
N ALA A 34 -8.30 9.88 -14.65
CA ALA A 34 -8.27 10.59 -15.93
C ALA A 34 -8.39 9.64 -17.13
N LEU A 35 -7.68 8.50 -17.10
CA LEU A 35 -7.76 7.48 -18.14
C LEU A 35 -9.16 6.82 -18.20
N ALA A 36 -9.76 6.50 -17.05
CA ALA A 36 -11.11 5.95 -16.99
C ALA A 36 -12.14 6.96 -17.52
N SER A 37 -12.03 8.23 -17.13
CA SER A 37 -12.93 9.28 -17.60
C SER A 37 -12.85 9.48 -19.12
N GLN A 38 -11.66 9.38 -19.71
CA GLN A 38 -11.50 9.41 -21.18
C GLN A 38 -12.23 8.25 -21.86
N GLN A 39 -12.23 7.06 -21.27
CA GLN A 39 -12.91 5.88 -21.83
C GLN A 39 -14.43 5.93 -21.64
N LEU A 40 -14.89 6.44 -20.50
CA LEU A 40 -16.32 6.58 -20.18
C LEU A 40 -16.98 7.75 -20.93
N GLY A 41 -16.18 8.70 -21.42
CA GLY A 41 -16.65 9.83 -22.22
C GLY A 41 -17.66 10.71 -21.45
N PRO A 42 -18.75 11.16 -22.08
CA PRO A 42 -19.73 12.05 -21.46
C PRO A 42 -20.37 11.52 -20.17
N LEU A 43 -20.41 10.20 -19.99
CA LEU A 43 -20.99 9.57 -18.79
C LEU A 43 -20.19 9.88 -17.53
N ALA A 44 -18.85 10.02 -17.64
CA ALA A 44 -18.03 10.38 -16.49
C ALA A 44 -18.37 11.79 -15.99
N SER A 45 -18.47 12.77 -16.88
CA SER A 45 -18.78 14.16 -16.56
C SER A 45 -20.16 14.34 -15.91
N ALA A 46 -21.14 13.51 -16.28
CA ALA A 46 -22.48 13.53 -15.69
C ALA A 46 -22.53 12.96 -14.25
N LEU A 47 -21.52 12.17 -13.87
CA LEU A 47 -21.45 11.47 -12.58
C LEU A 47 -20.39 12.03 -11.64
N THR A 48 -19.56 12.96 -12.12
CA THR A 48 -18.63 13.74 -11.31
C THR A 48 -19.36 14.89 -10.62
N GLY A 49 -19.62 14.74 -9.33
CA GLY A 49 -19.96 15.84 -8.42
C GLY A 49 -18.87 16.03 -7.35
N ASP A 50 -19.12 16.88 -6.35
CA ASP A 50 -18.18 17.10 -5.22
C ASP A 50 -17.84 15.82 -4.43
N LYS A 51 -18.69 14.79 -4.52
CA LYS A 51 -18.42 13.46 -3.97
C LYS A 51 -18.48 12.42 -5.10
N PRO A 52 -17.58 11.42 -5.11
CA PRO A 52 -17.65 10.34 -6.07
C PRO A 52 -18.93 9.55 -5.86
N SER A 53 -19.72 9.46 -6.94
CA SER A 53 -20.95 8.66 -6.95
C SER A 53 -20.61 7.16 -6.86
N PRO A 54 -21.34 6.36 -6.06
CA PRO A 54 -21.21 4.90 -6.07
C PRO A 54 -21.38 4.30 -7.48
N THR A 55 -22.19 4.95 -8.33
CA THR A 55 -22.34 4.58 -9.74
C THR A 55 -21.04 4.78 -10.53
N LEU A 56 -20.33 5.88 -10.31
CA LEU A 56 -19.03 6.14 -10.94
C LEU A 56 -17.99 5.12 -10.48
N SER A 57 -17.93 4.81 -9.18
CA SER A 57 -17.06 3.77 -8.64
C SER A 57 -17.32 2.40 -9.26
N ARG A 58 -18.59 2.02 -9.46
CA ARG A 58 -18.97 0.78 -10.15
C ARG A 58 -18.49 0.76 -11.60
N LEU A 59 -18.74 1.83 -12.36
CA LEU A 59 -18.32 1.93 -13.77
C LEU A 59 -16.80 1.89 -13.92
N ILE A 60 -16.06 2.57 -13.03
CA ILE A 60 -14.60 2.49 -12.98
C ILE A 60 -14.14 1.06 -12.68
N GLY A 61 -14.81 0.39 -11.73
CA GLY A 61 -14.58 -1.02 -11.45
C GLY A 61 -14.75 -1.90 -12.69
N GLU A 62 -15.77 -1.64 -13.52
CA GLU A 62 -16.02 -2.35 -14.77
C GLU A 62 -14.94 -2.06 -15.83
N VAL A 63 -14.56 -0.80 -16.01
CA VAL A 63 -13.48 -0.38 -16.93
C VAL A 63 -12.17 -1.10 -16.65
N TYR A 64 -11.82 -1.23 -15.37
CA TYR A 64 -10.58 -1.91 -14.94
C TYR A 64 -10.75 -3.39 -14.63
N GLY A 65 -11.95 -3.96 -14.84
CA GLY A 65 -12.23 -5.37 -14.57
C GLY A 65 -11.96 -5.77 -13.11
N ILE A 66 -12.20 -4.86 -12.16
CA ILE A 66 -11.87 -5.06 -10.75
C ILE A 66 -12.73 -6.15 -10.16
N ARG A 67 -12.06 -7.15 -9.61
CA ARG A 67 -12.63 -8.23 -8.84
C ARG A 67 -12.02 -8.20 -7.46
N TRP A 68 -12.85 -8.26 -6.43
CA TRP A 68 -12.36 -8.33 -5.05
C TRP A 68 -11.80 -9.72 -4.76
N PRO A 69 -10.67 -9.83 -4.03
CA PRO A 69 -10.13 -11.11 -3.62
C PRO A 69 -11.11 -11.82 -2.67
N ALA A 70 -11.19 -13.14 -2.78
CA ALA A 70 -11.98 -13.95 -1.86
C ALA A 70 -11.45 -13.82 -0.42
N LEU A 71 -12.31 -14.00 0.58
CA LEU A 71 -11.94 -13.86 1.99
C LEU A 71 -10.72 -14.72 2.40
N PRO A 72 -10.58 -16.00 1.99
CA PRO A 72 -9.40 -16.81 2.35
C PRO A 72 -8.08 -16.22 1.83
N THR A 73 -8.12 -15.54 0.68
CA THR A 73 -6.95 -14.87 0.12
C THR A 73 -6.43 -13.76 1.04
N LEU A 74 -7.33 -13.12 1.79
CA LEU A 74 -6.98 -12.05 2.74
C LEU A 74 -6.28 -12.57 4.00
N ALA A 75 -6.18 -13.90 4.20
CA ALA A 75 -5.35 -14.47 5.25
C ALA A 75 -3.88 -14.02 5.11
N HIS A 76 -3.40 -13.82 3.87
CA HIS A 76 -2.09 -13.20 3.64
C HIS A 76 -2.13 -11.69 3.87
N ARG A 77 -1.29 -11.19 4.78
CA ARG A 77 -1.28 -9.78 5.22
C ARG A 77 -1.10 -8.79 4.07
N VAL A 78 -0.26 -9.08 3.08
CA VAL A 78 -0.06 -8.22 1.90
C VAL A 78 -1.34 -8.00 1.09
N HIS A 79 -2.21 -9.01 1.01
CA HIS A 79 -3.48 -8.87 0.28
C HIS A 79 -4.47 -7.98 1.02
N ARG A 80 -4.29 -7.75 2.32
CA ARG A 80 -5.15 -6.84 3.10
C ARG A 80 -4.93 -5.38 2.74
N LEU A 81 -3.83 -5.03 2.06
CA LEU A 81 -3.62 -3.69 1.48
C LEU A 81 -4.77 -3.27 0.55
N VAL A 82 -5.48 -4.23 -0.04
CA VAL A 82 -6.66 -3.94 -0.88
C VAL A 82 -7.78 -3.27 -0.11
N VAL A 83 -7.79 -3.29 1.22
CA VAL A 83 -8.83 -2.68 2.07
C VAL A 83 -8.50 -1.23 2.42
N LEU A 84 -7.23 -0.84 2.34
CA LEU A 84 -6.76 0.49 2.70
C LEU A 84 -7.12 1.54 1.64
N GLY A 85 -7.32 2.80 2.04
CA GLY A 85 -7.43 3.91 1.09
C GLY A 85 -6.10 4.19 0.36
N ARG A 86 -6.13 4.95 -0.75
CA ARG A 86 -4.91 5.26 -1.55
C ARG A 86 -3.75 5.74 -0.69
N ALA A 87 -3.99 6.74 0.15
CA ALA A 87 -2.94 7.37 0.95
C ALA A 87 -2.25 6.34 1.86
N ASP A 88 -3.01 5.44 2.48
CA ASP A 88 -2.47 4.40 3.33
C ASP A 88 -1.74 3.31 2.54
N VAL A 89 -2.24 2.90 1.37
CA VAL A 89 -1.51 2.00 0.46
C VAL A 89 -0.15 2.59 0.09
N VAL A 90 -0.13 3.85 -0.33
CA VAL A 90 1.08 4.58 -0.70
C VAL A 90 2.05 4.67 0.49
N ARG A 91 1.57 4.99 1.70
CA ARG A 91 2.37 5.03 2.93
C ARG A 91 2.98 3.67 3.26
N VAL A 92 2.20 2.59 3.19
CA VAL A 92 2.66 1.23 3.49
C VAL A 92 3.72 0.79 2.47
N LEU A 93 3.47 0.99 1.18
CA LEU A 93 4.43 0.65 0.12
C LEU A 93 5.71 1.47 0.24
N SER A 94 5.60 2.77 0.52
CA SER A 94 6.77 3.62 0.78
C SER A 94 7.57 3.13 1.99
N THR A 95 6.88 2.69 3.04
CA THR A 95 7.51 2.10 4.23
C THR A 95 8.19 0.78 3.90
N ALA A 96 7.61 -0.05 3.02
CA ALA A 96 8.25 -1.30 2.55
C ALA A 96 9.58 -1.00 1.83
N ALA A 97 9.61 0.02 0.96
CA ALA A 97 10.83 0.46 0.28
C ALA A 97 11.90 0.94 1.28
N LEU A 98 11.52 1.77 2.25
CA LEU A 98 12.42 2.27 3.29
C LEU A 98 12.86 1.16 4.26
N HIS A 99 12.00 0.17 4.52
CA HIS A 99 12.33 -0.99 5.33
C HIS A 99 13.47 -1.78 4.67
N ALA A 100 13.44 -1.99 3.36
CA ALA A 100 14.56 -2.62 2.65
C ALA A 100 15.84 -1.74 2.63
N ARG A 101 15.71 -0.42 2.82
CA ARG A 101 16.81 0.56 2.72
C ARG A 101 17.12 1.26 4.06
N ARG A 102 16.91 0.59 5.20
CA ARG A 102 17.12 1.18 6.54
C ARG A 102 18.52 1.74 6.74
N ASP A 103 19.55 1.06 6.21
CA ASP A 103 20.93 1.54 6.32
C ASP A 103 21.15 2.87 5.56
N SER A 104 20.59 3.01 4.35
CA SER A 104 20.59 4.26 3.60
C SER A 104 19.85 5.37 4.34
N MET A 105 18.67 5.05 4.90
CA MET A 105 17.86 6.01 5.66
C MET A 105 18.60 6.57 6.89
N ARG A 106 19.34 5.72 7.60
CA ARG A 106 20.12 6.13 8.79
C ARG A 106 21.31 7.02 8.47
N ARG A 107 21.83 6.92 7.24
CA ARG A 107 22.92 7.79 6.75
C ARG A 107 22.42 9.15 6.27
N CYS A 108 21.11 9.38 6.22
CA CYS A 108 20.54 10.68 5.93
C CYS A 108 20.64 11.61 7.16
N ILE A 109 21.51 12.63 7.07
CA ILE A 109 21.80 13.55 8.20
C ILE A 109 21.00 14.88 8.07
N GLY A 110 20.35 15.14 6.94
CA GLY A 110 19.66 16.40 6.65
C GLY A 110 18.26 16.53 7.29
N ARG A 111 17.99 17.70 7.90
CA ARG A 111 16.66 18.04 8.47
C ARG A 111 15.54 18.01 7.43
N ASP A 112 15.81 18.47 6.21
CA ASP A 112 14.84 18.45 5.12
C ASP A 112 14.52 17.04 4.64
N LEU A 113 15.52 16.18 4.51
CA LEU A 113 15.32 14.76 4.18
C LEU A 113 14.51 14.05 5.27
N ARG A 114 14.79 14.34 6.55
CA ARG A 114 14.00 13.82 7.66
C ARG A 114 12.53 14.26 7.57
N ARG A 115 12.28 15.54 7.32
CA ARG A 115 10.91 16.05 7.15
C ARG A 115 10.20 15.33 6.00
N LEU A 116 10.85 15.17 4.85
CA LEU A 116 10.30 14.44 3.71
C LEU A 116 10.01 12.97 4.08
N LEU A 117 10.90 12.28 4.78
CA LEU A 117 10.67 10.91 5.24
C LEU A 117 9.43 10.81 6.14
N VAL A 118 9.31 11.70 7.12
CA VAL A 118 8.16 11.77 8.03
C VAL A 118 6.87 12.08 7.27
N GLU A 119 6.89 13.01 6.31
CA GLU A 119 5.74 13.31 5.46
C GLU A 119 5.29 12.09 4.63
N ARG A 120 6.23 11.24 4.19
CA ARG A 120 5.92 10.08 3.34
C ARG A 120 5.37 8.87 4.08
N VAL A 121 5.86 8.58 5.28
CA VAL A 121 5.45 7.36 6.01
C VAL A 121 4.70 7.64 7.31
N GLY A 122 4.81 8.85 7.83
CA GLY A 122 4.32 9.25 9.15
C GLY A 122 5.38 9.10 10.23
N GLU A 123 5.24 9.90 11.29
CA GLU A 123 6.21 9.98 12.40
C GLU A 123 6.39 8.66 13.16
N VAL A 124 5.32 7.86 13.28
CA VAL A 124 5.38 6.55 13.96
C VAL A 124 6.22 5.57 13.13
N ALA A 125 5.86 5.37 11.86
CA ALA A 125 6.60 4.49 10.96
C ALA A 125 8.08 4.89 10.82
N TYR A 126 8.36 6.20 10.72
CA TYR A 126 9.73 6.71 10.66
C TYR A 126 10.55 6.33 11.90
N ARG A 127 10.01 6.55 13.11
CA ARG A 127 10.69 6.20 14.37
C ARG A 127 10.95 4.70 14.49
N GLU A 128 9.96 3.89 14.15
CA GLU A 128 10.07 2.44 14.15
C GLU A 128 11.11 1.93 13.13
N LEU A 129 11.17 2.52 11.93
CA LEU A 129 12.19 2.19 10.93
C LEU A 129 13.60 2.52 11.43
N LEU A 130 13.78 3.62 12.17
CA LEU A 130 15.08 4.01 12.74
C LEU A 130 15.50 3.11 13.91
N ALA A 131 14.56 2.76 14.79
CA ALA A 131 14.83 1.93 15.96
C ALA A 131 15.31 0.52 15.57
N ARG A 132 14.93 0.04 14.38
CA ARG A 132 15.28 -1.30 13.92
C ARG A 132 16.66 -1.45 13.35
N PRO A 133 17.39 -2.52 13.69
CA PRO A 133 18.70 -2.79 13.12
C PRO A 133 18.62 -2.82 11.59
N GLY A 134 19.60 -2.18 10.98
CA GLY A 134 19.84 -2.27 9.56
C GLY A 134 20.38 -3.65 9.19
N GLN A 135 20.57 -3.89 7.91
CA GLN A 135 21.06 -5.18 7.42
C GLN A 135 22.59 -5.24 7.38
N GLY A 136 23.27 -4.18 7.84
CA GLY A 136 24.74 -4.14 7.90
C GLY A 136 25.38 -3.82 6.55
N GLY A 137 24.64 -3.18 5.63
CA GLY A 137 25.16 -2.76 4.33
C GLY A 137 26.23 -1.68 4.49
N LEU A 138 27.51 -2.07 4.43
CA LEU A 138 28.63 -1.15 4.47
C LEU A 138 28.61 -0.17 3.29
N ASP A 139 28.07 -0.60 2.14
CA ASP A 139 27.99 0.17 0.89
C ASP A 139 26.70 1.02 0.75
N ALA A 140 25.87 1.09 1.80
CA ALA A 140 24.63 1.85 1.74
C ALA A 140 24.92 3.34 1.51
N GLN A 141 24.47 3.87 0.37
CA GLN A 141 24.50 5.30 0.07
C GLN A 141 23.32 6.03 0.73
N PRO A 142 23.47 7.31 1.12
CA PRO A 142 22.35 8.10 1.64
C PRO A 142 21.26 8.26 0.59
N LEU A 143 20.01 8.37 1.03
CA LEU A 143 18.87 8.60 0.13
C LEU A 143 18.92 10.02 -0.43
N GLU A 144 18.66 10.16 -1.72
CA GLU A 144 18.50 11.47 -2.36
C GLU A 144 17.06 11.97 -2.28
N ALA A 145 16.86 13.28 -2.29
CA ALA A 145 15.52 13.88 -2.23
C ALA A 145 14.63 13.43 -3.41
N ALA A 146 15.21 13.20 -4.58
CA ALA A 146 14.50 12.71 -5.76
C ALA A 146 13.99 11.27 -5.60
N GLU A 147 14.59 10.47 -4.71
CA GLU A 147 14.13 9.12 -4.37
C GLU A 147 12.99 9.13 -3.36
N LEU A 148 12.81 10.23 -2.62
CA LEU A 148 11.75 10.44 -1.63
C LEU A 148 10.47 11.02 -2.23
N HIS A 149 10.40 11.14 -3.55
CA HIS A 149 9.15 11.48 -4.22
C HIS A 149 8.12 10.35 -4.04
N GLU A 150 6.88 10.69 -3.69
CA GLU A 150 5.81 9.75 -3.32
C GLU A 150 5.65 8.60 -4.31
N ASP A 151 5.49 8.94 -5.59
CA ASP A 151 5.23 7.96 -6.64
C ASP A 151 6.42 7.03 -6.84
N ARG A 152 7.65 7.56 -6.72
CA ARG A 152 8.87 6.76 -6.85
C ARG A 152 9.03 5.81 -5.68
N LEU A 153 8.88 6.31 -4.46
CA LEU A 153 9.09 5.53 -3.24
C LEU A 153 8.03 4.43 -3.07
N SER A 154 6.76 4.75 -3.31
CA SER A 154 5.67 3.77 -3.26
C SER A 154 5.76 2.75 -4.40
N THR A 155 6.16 3.17 -5.61
CA THR A 155 6.42 2.23 -6.73
C THR A 155 7.60 1.31 -6.44
N ALA A 156 8.67 1.82 -5.84
CA ALA A 156 9.81 0.99 -5.43
C ALA A 156 9.37 -0.09 -4.41
N GLY A 157 8.52 0.28 -3.45
CA GLY A 157 7.94 -0.68 -2.50
C GLY A 157 7.04 -1.72 -3.16
N TYR A 158 6.20 -1.29 -4.11
CA TYR A 158 5.36 -2.20 -4.88
C TYR A 158 6.18 -3.21 -5.70
N ARG A 159 7.20 -2.73 -6.42
CA ARG A 159 8.12 -3.58 -7.20
C ARG A 159 8.86 -4.56 -6.31
N LEU A 160 9.36 -4.09 -5.17
CA LEU A 160 9.98 -4.94 -4.16
C LEU A 160 9.06 -6.11 -3.75
N LEU A 161 7.79 -5.84 -3.43
CA LEU A 161 6.84 -6.89 -3.07
C LEU A 161 6.54 -7.85 -4.24
N CYS A 162 6.49 -7.35 -5.47
CA CYS A 162 6.32 -8.18 -6.67
C CYS A 162 7.49 -9.12 -6.91
N GLU A 163 8.72 -8.59 -6.88
CA GLU A 163 9.94 -9.35 -7.15
C GLU A 163 10.20 -10.43 -6.10
N GLN A 164 9.79 -10.18 -4.86
CA GLN A 164 9.86 -11.17 -3.78
C GLN A 164 8.72 -12.19 -3.81
N GLY A 165 7.78 -12.07 -4.75
CA GLY A 165 6.64 -12.98 -4.86
C GLY A 165 5.64 -12.87 -3.72
N ALA A 166 5.55 -11.72 -3.04
CA ALA A 166 4.63 -11.55 -1.91
C ALA A 166 3.16 -11.69 -2.34
N TRP A 167 2.85 -11.30 -3.58
CA TRP A 167 1.50 -11.33 -4.12
C TRP A 167 1.15 -12.70 -4.70
N HIS A 168 0.19 -13.38 -4.06
CA HIS A 168 -0.36 -14.65 -4.55
C HIS A 168 -1.71 -14.45 -5.26
N SER A 169 -2.36 -13.30 -5.05
CA SER A 169 -3.60 -12.93 -5.72
C SER A 169 -3.39 -11.83 -6.76
N ARG A 170 -3.72 -12.16 -8.02
CA ARG A 170 -3.75 -11.19 -9.12
C ARG A 170 -4.77 -10.07 -8.87
N GLN A 171 -5.90 -10.38 -8.22
CA GLN A 171 -6.89 -9.37 -7.86
C GLN A 171 -6.32 -8.34 -6.89
N ALA A 172 -5.66 -8.82 -5.83
CA ALA A 172 -5.09 -7.94 -4.83
C ALA A 172 -3.98 -7.06 -5.39
N LEU A 173 -3.12 -7.66 -6.21
CA LEU A 173 -2.08 -6.95 -6.95
C LEU A 173 -2.67 -5.85 -7.85
N ALA A 174 -3.71 -6.17 -8.62
CA ALA A 174 -4.36 -5.21 -9.51
C ALA A 174 -4.98 -4.02 -8.77
N ILE A 175 -5.65 -4.27 -7.63
CA ILE A 175 -6.23 -3.21 -6.80
C ILE A 175 -5.13 -2.33 -6.20
N ALA A 176 -4.05 -2.92 -5.68
CA ALA A 176 -2.92 -2.16 -5.14
C ALA A 176 -2.23 -1.30 -6.23
N ARG A 177 -2.09 -1.85 -7.44
CA ARG A 177 -1.54 -1.15 -8.61
C ARG A 177 -2.30 0.16 -8.92
N LEU A 178 -3.63 0.14 -8.78
CA LEU A 178 -4.48 1.31 -9.08
C LEU A 178 -4.28 2.47 -8.11
N SER A 179 -3.65 2.27 -6.96
CA SER A 179 -3.30 3.36 -6.04
C SER A 179 -2.04 4.13 -6.47
N LEU A 180 -1.26 3.57 -7.41
CA LEU A 180 0.04 4.09 -7.87
C LEU A 180 -0.07 4.81 -9.21
N ALA A 181 0.88 5.70 -9.49
CA ALA A 181 0.98 6.38 -10.77
C ALA A 181 1.25 5.37 -11.91
N PRO A 182 0.44 5.34 -13.00
CA PRO A 182 0.63 4.43 -14.11
C PRO A 182 2.04 4.52 -14.73
N ALA A 183 2.50 5.74 -14.99
CA ALA A 183 3.79 6.00 -15.63
C ALA A 183 4.99 5.51 -14.80
N ALA A 184 4.86 5.48 -13.48
CA ALA A 184 5.92 4.97 -12.61
C ALA A 184 6.05 3.44 -12.71
N LEU A 185 4.98 2.73 -13.07
CA LEU A 185 4.97 1.28 -13.21
C LEU A 185 5.69 0.83 -14.48
N ASP A 186 5.54 1.58 -15.57
CA ASP A 186 6.11 1.26 -16.89
C ASP A 186 7.58 1.73 -17.04
N GLY A 187 8.09 2.55 -16.11
CA GLY A 187 9.42 3.16 -16.21
C GLY A 187 10.59 2.24 -15.83
N GLU A 188 11.55 2.08 -16.74
CA GLU A 188 12.81 1.31 -16.65
C GLU A 188 13.81 1.79 -15.57
N HIS A 189 13.56 2.91 -14.89
CA HIS A 189 14.46 3.43 -13.87
C HIS A 189 14.26 2.68 -12.56
N VAL A 190 14.81 1.47 -12.51
CA VAL A 190 14.93 0.66 -11.30
C VAL A 190 16.12 1.21 -10.53
N THR A 191 15.88 1.87 -9.40
CA THR A 191 16.95 1.97 -8.38
C THR A 191 17.28 0.52 -8.02
N PRO A 192 18.52 0.05 -8.26
CA PRO A 192 18.87 -1.34 -7.99
C PRO A 192 18.58 -1.63 -6.52
N LEU A 193 17.83 -2.71 -6.28
CA LEU A 193 17.60 -3.19 -4.94
C LEU A 193 18.94 -3.53 -4.28
N PRO A 194 19.08 -3.28 -2.96
CA PRO A 194 20.29 -3.66 -2.25
C PRO A 194 20.58 -5.15 -2.44
N SER A 195 21.86 -5.47 -2.48
CA SER A 195 22.38 -6.84 -2.65
C SER A 195 22.12 -7.67 -1.39
N GLY A 196 20.87 -8.07 -1.19
CA GLY A 196 20.41 -8.85 -0.05
C GLY A 196 18.91 -9.01 -0.14
N ARG A 197 18.40 -10.23 0.05
CA ARG A 197 16.95 -10.47 0.04
C ARG A 197 16.35 -9.78 1.26
N PRO A 198 15.54 -8.73 1.11
CA PRO A 198 14.92 -8.08 2.27
C PRO A 198 13.93 -9.04 2.91
N ASP A 199 13.94 -9.06 4.24
CA ASP A 199 13.06 -9.88 5.06
C ASP A 199 11.65 -9.26 5.07
N LEU A 200 10.82 -9.66 4.10
CA LEU A 200 9.45 -9.19 3.99
C LEU A 200 8.54 -9.73 5.08
N ASP A 201 8.82 -10.93 5.61
CA ASP A 201 8.03 -11.50 6.69
C ASP A 201 8.19 -10.62 7.94
N SER A 202 9.43 -10.21 8.26
CA SER A 202 9.70 -9.22 9.31
C SER A 202 9.03 -7.86 9.04
N PHE A 203 8.93 -7.42 7.78
CA PHE A 203 8.17 -6.20 7.47
C PHE A 203 6.68 -6.36 7.81
N PHE A 204 6.03 -7.43 7.33
CA PHE A 204 4.60 -7.67 7.57
C PHE A 204 4.28 -7.96 9.03
N ASP A 205 5.20 -8.59 9.77
CA ASP A 205 5.09 -8.83 11.21
C ASP A 205 4.95 -7.56 12.02
N HIS A 206 5.52 -6.47 11.51
CA HIS A 206 5.54 -5.22 12.24
C HIS A 206 4.70 -4.11 11.62
N LEU A 207 3.89 -4.40 10.59
CA LEU A 207 2.91 -3.43 10.11
C LEU A 207 2.04 -2.82 11.22
N PRO A 208 1.56 -3.57 12.23
CA PRO A 208 0.81 -2.98 13.35
C PRO A 208 1.59 -1.95 14.17
N HIS A 209 2.93 -2.04 14.19
CA HIS A 209 3.79 -1.08 14.89
C HIS A 209 4.05 0.16 14.03
N TYR A 210 4.23 -0.03 12.72
CA TYR A 210 4.39 1.08 11.77
C TYR A 210 3.11 1.92 11.65
N PHE A 211 1.96 1.24 11.68
CA PHE A 211 0.63 1.82 11.45
C PHE A 211 -0.36 1.32 12.50
N PRO A 212 -0.28 1.82 13.75
CA PRO A 212 -1.19 1.40 14.82
C PRO A 212 -2.66 1.66 14.49
N GLU A 213 -2.96 2.68 13.67
CA GLU A 213 -4.30 2.96 13.15
C GLU A 213 -4.88 1.78 12.33
N HIS A 214 -4.02 0.95 11.74
CA HIS A 214 -4.36 -0.22 10.93
C HIS A 214 -4.09 -1.55 11.64
N ALA A 215 -3.80 -1.53 12.95
CA ALA A 215 -3.53 -2.74 13.73
C ALA A 215 -4.72 -3.72 13.75
N TRP A 216 -5.95 -3.22 13.63
CA TRP A 216 -7.15 -4.05 13.51
C TRP A 216 -7.16 -4.93 12.25
N LEU A 217 -6.42 -4.53 11.20
CA LEU A 217 -6.35 -5.21 9.91
C LEU A 217 -5.11 -6.11 9.79
N PHE A 218 -3.97 -5.67 10.32
CA PHE A 218 -2.69 -6.38 10.22
C PHE A 218 -2.28 -7.12 11.49
N GLY A 219 -3.04 -7.00 12.57
CA GLY A 219 -2.74 -7.60 13.87
C GLY A 219 -3.21 -9.05 14.02
N SER A 220 -2.79 -9.65 15.14
CA SER A 220 -3.03 -11.06 15.47
C SER A 220 -4.51 -11.42 15.62
N ASP A 221 -5.37 -10.48 15.98
CA ASP A 221 -6.82 -10.70 16.05
C ASP A 221 -7.41 -11.02 14.67
N MET A 222 -6.99 -10.28 13.63
CA MET A 222 -7.42 -10.54 12.26
C MET A 222 -6.82 -11.84 11.73
N ASP A 223 -5.55 -12.13 12.06
CA ASP A 223 -4.93 -13.41 11.68
C ASP A 223 -5.71 -14.60 12.23
N ARG A 224 -6.11 -14.54 13.51
CA ARG A 224 -6.95 -15.57 14.14
C ARG A 224 -8.32 -15.66 13.48
N ALA A 225 -8.91 -14.53 13.13
CA ALA A 225 -10.23 -14.48 12.50
C ALA A 225 -10.26 -15.09 11.09
N LEU A 226 -9.18 -14.95 10.32
CA LEU A 226 -9.07 -15.47 8.96
C LEU A 226 -8.45 -16.89 8.88
N SER A 227 -8.01 -17.43 10.02
CA SER A 227 -7.46 -18.79 10.12
C SER A 227 -8.45 -19.81 10.71
N ALA A 228 -9.61 -19.35 11.18
CA ALA A 228 -10.68 -20.17 11.75
C ALA A 228 -11.63 -20.66 10.65
#